data_AF-A0A545UA56-F1
#
_entry.id   AF-A0A545UA56-F1
#
_cell.length_a   1.000
_cell.length_b   1.000
_cell.length_c   1.000
_cell.angle_alpha   90.00
_cell.angle_beta   90.00
_cell.angle_gamma   90.00
#
_symmetry.space_group_name_H-M   'P 1'
#
loop_
_entity.id
_entity.type
_entity.pdbx_description
1 polymer ?
#
loop_
_entity_poly.entity_id
_entity_poly.type
_entity_poly.pdbx_seq_one_letter_code
_entity_poly.pdbx_strand_id
1 'polypeptide(L)'
;MNRISHISLACALTAESTQAINDGIWVTFKLRLKHDCPVKLLPWQTPLEGILGDLFFIKDEKGSPISYKGPSLKRREPDITDFLEVDPDQPLINNFDLAPSYALERGKNYSITMKYSLINIIDENNRQHFVSCHTNQLELNIR
;
A
#
# COMPACT_ATOMS: atom_id res chain seq x y z
N MET A 1 -3.49 -2.09 -36.01
CA MET A 1 -2.87 -1.23 -34.97
C MET A 1 -2.64 -2.09 -33.74
N ASN A 2 -1.42 -2.54 -33.51
CA ASN A 2 -1.09 -3.40 -32.37
C ASN A 2 -0.76 -2.49 -31.18
N ARG A 3 -1.74 -2.20 -30.33
CA ARG A 3 -1.47 -1.47 -29.08
C ARG A 3 -0.83 -2.50 -28.14
N ILE A 4 0.46 -2.36 -27.88
CA ILE A 4 1.11 -3.09 -26.79
C ILE A 4 0.51 -2.49 -25.50
N SER A 5 -0.40 -3.21 -24.87
CA SER A 5 -1.05 -2.81 -23.63
C SER A 5 -0.05 -2.95 -22.49
N HIS A 6 0.61 -1.84 -22.13
CA HIS A 6 1.55 -1.79 -21.02
C HIS A 6 0.80 -1.89 -19.68
N ILE A 7 1.12 -2.88 -18.85
CA ILE A 7 0.54 -3.02 -17.50
C ILE A 7 1.12 -1.92 -16.61
N SER A 8 0.26 -1.13 -15.98
CA SER A 8 0.68 -0.17 -14.96
C SER A 8 -0.30 -0.13 -13.78
N LEU A 9 0.17 0.38 -12.65
CA LEU A 9 -0.64 0.54 -11.44
C LEU A 9 -0.75 2.03 -11.10
N ALA A 10 -1.94 2.45 -10.68
CA ALA A 10 -2.13 3.73 -10.01
C ALA A 10 -2.46 3.50 -8.54
N CYS A 11 -1.63 4.02 -7.66
CA CYS A 11 -1.73 3.81 -6.22
C CYS A 11 -1.87 5.14 -5.49
N ALA A 12 -2.67 5.15 -4.42
CA ALA A 12 -2.91 6.35 -3.63
C ALA A 12 -3.14 6.01 -2.16
N LEU A 13 -2.74 6.94 -1.29
CA LEU A 13 -3.07 6.96 0.12
C LEU A 13 -4.00 8.15 0.38
N THR A 14 -5.12 7.90 1.04
CA THR A 14 -6.06 8.95 1.46
C THR A 14 -6.45 8.74 2.91
N ALA A 15 -6.72 9.83 3.62
CA ALA A 15 -7.21 9.81 4.97
C ALA A 15 -7.81 11.17 5.32
N GLU A 16 -8.58 11.23 6.40
CA GLU A 16 -8.86 12.49 7.05
C GLU A 16 -7.55 13.11 7.54
N SER A 17 -7.32 14.37 7.19
CA SER A 17 -6.08 15.08 7.51
C SER A 17 -5.88 15.25 9.01
N THR A 18 -6.94 15.06 9.80
CA THR A 18 -6.84 15.07 11.24
C THR A 18 -7.67 13.99 11.91
N GLN A 19 -7.04 13.24 12.82
CA GLN A 19 -7.63 12.07 13.47
C GLN A 19 -7.30 12.05 14.95
N ALA A 20 -8.22 11.52 15.77
CA ALA A 20 -8.00 11.36 17.19
C ALA A 20 -7.29 10.03 17.44
N ILE A 21 -6.20 10.04 18.21
CA ILE A 21 -5.40 8.81 18.44
C ILE A 21 -6.20 7.68 19.12
N ASN A 22 -7.24 8.03 19.88
CA ASN A 22 -8.08 7.05 20.59
C ASN A 22 -9.04 6.31 19.66
N ASP A 23 -9.32 6.84 18.47
CA ASP A 23 -10.24 6.24 17.48
C ASP A 23 -9.49 5.38 16.45
N GLY A 24 -8.16 5.32 16.56
CA GLY A 24 -7.25 4.78 15.55
C GLY A 24 -6.80 5.85 14.55
N ILE A 25 -5.73 5.55 13.82
CA ILE A 25 -5.19 6.40 12.76
C ILE A 25 -5.41 5.67 11.44
N TRP A 26 -6.57 5.90 10.85
CA TRP A 26 -7.05 5.21 9.67
C TRP A 26 -6.53 5.83 8.38
N VAL A 27 -6.04 4.97 7.50
CA VAL A 27 -5.60 5.31 6.15
C VAL A 27 -6.22 4.34 5.16
N THR A 28 -6.67 4.88 4.04
CA THR A 28 -7.13 4.11 2.89
C THR A 28 -6.00 4.00 1.87
N PHE A 29 -5.65 2.77 1.50
CA PHE A 29 -4.87 2.50 0.31
C PHE A 29 -5.80 2.10 -0.83
N LYS A 30 -5.56 2.68 -2.00
CA LYS A 30 -6.28 2.35 -3.24
C LYS A 30 -5.28 1.99 -4.32
N LEU A 31 -5.50 0.86 -4.97
CA LEU A 31 -4.76 0.40 -6.15
C LEU A 31 -5.73 0.23 -7.31
N ARG A 32 -5.39 0.82 -8.46
CA ARG A 32 -6.11 0.62 -9.72
C ARG A 32 -5.19 0.04 -10.76
N LEU A 33 -5.61 -1.07 -11.37
CA LEU A 33 -4.98 -1.64 -12.53
C LEU A 33 -5.26 -0.77 -13.76
N LYS A 34 -4.20 -0.42 -14.50
CA LYS A 34 -4.27 0.23 -15.80
C LYS A 34 -3.78 -0.78 -16.83
N HIS A 35 -4.68 -1.67 -17.19
CA HIS A 35 -4.52 -2.69 -18.21
C HIS A 35 -5.91 -3.03 -18.77
N ASP A 36 -6.00 -3.65 -19.94
CA ASP A 36 -7.29 -3.97 -20.57
C ASP A 36 -7.80 -5.37 -20.15
N CYS A 37 -6.93 -6.21 -19.59
CA CYS A 37 -7.25 -7.56 -19.14
C CYS A 37 -7.11 -7.71 -17.62
N PRO A 38 -7.82 -8.65 -16.99
CA PRO A 38 -7.55 -9.04 -15.61
C PRO A 38 -6.14 -9.59 -15.44
N VAL A 39 -5.55 -9.34 -14.27
CA VAL A 39 -4.23 -9.87 -13.89
C VAL A 39 -4.30 -10.50 -12.52
N LYS A 40 -3.28 -11.28 -12.16
CA LYS A 40 -3.08 -11.79 -10.80
C LYS A 40 -2.03 -10.95 -10.09
N LEU A 41 -2.33 -10.44 -8.91
CA LEU A 41 -1.46 -9.55 -8.15
C LEU A 41 -1.08 -10.19 -6.81
N LEU A 42 0.20 -10.18 -6.46
CA LEU A 42 0.66 -10.61 -5.14
C LEU A 42 0.44 -9.47 -4.13
N PRO A 43 -0.43 -9.61 -3.13
CA PRO A 43 -0.74 -8.53 -2.20
C PRO A 43 0.35 -8.32 -1.13
N TRP A 44 1.34 -9.20 -1.09
CA TRP A 44 2.37 -9.19 -0.06
C TRP A 44 3.22 -7.93 -0.11
N GLN A 45 3.63 -7.44 1.07
CA GLN A 45 4.39 -6.19 1.20
C GLN A 45 3.64 -4.97 0.64
N THR A 46 2.30 -5.05 0.58
CA THR A 46 1.43 -3.92 0.25
C THR A 46 0.40 -3.73 1.36
N PRO A 47 -0.21 -2.54 1.47
CA PRO A 47 -1.26 -2.34 2.46
C PRO A 47 -2.54 -3.15 2.19
N LEU A 48 -2.68 -3.88 1.08
CA LEU A 48 -3.86 -4.70 0.77
C LEU A 48 -4.08 -5.84 1.76
N GLU A 49 -3.04 -6.29 2.44
CA GLU A 49 -3.08 -7.33 3.48
C GLU A 49 -3.01 -6.76 4.91
N GLY A 50 -3.20 -5.45 5.04
CA GLY A 50 -2.92 -4.71 6.28
C GLY A 50 -1.42 -4.41 6.43
N ILE A 51 -0.98 -4.22 7.68
CA ILE A 51 0.41 -3.87 8.00
C ILE A 51 1.12 -5.09 8.57
N LEU A 52 1.70 -5.91 7.69
CA LEU A 52 2.44 -7.13 8.03
C LEU A 52 3.96 -7.00 7.79
N GLY A 53 4.44 -5.76 7.87
CA GLY A 53 5.84 -5.37 7.68
C GLY A 53 6.00 -3.86 7.71
N ASP A 54 7.23 -3.39 7.60
CA ASP A 54 7.53 -1.97 7.62
C ASP A 54 7.27 -1.33 6.24
N LEU A 55 6.01 -1.00 5.97
CA LEU A 55 5.54 -0.57 4.64
C LEU A 55 5.70 0.92 4.37
N PHE A 56 5.89 1.75 5.39
CA PHE A 56 5.84 3.21 5.28
C PHE A 56 7.09 3.90 5.84
N PHE A 57 7.54 4.93 5.15
CA PHE A 57 8.37 5.98 5.71
C PHE A 57 7.45 7.00 6.36
N ILE A 58 7.47 7.04 7.69
CA ILE A 58 6.75 8.03 8.49
C ILE A 58 7.77 8.97 9.11
N LYS A 59 7.57 10.29 9.00
CA LYS A 59 8.41 11.30 9.64
C LYS A 59 7.56 12.28 10.44
N ASP A 60 8.05 12.70 11.60
CA ASP A 60 7.45 13.78 12.39
C ASP A 60 7.69 15.17 11.76
N GLU A 61 7.18 16.22 12.40
CA GLU A 61 7.34 17.61 11.93
C GLU A 61 8.81 18.09 11.86
N LYS A 62 9.73 17.39 12.52
CA LYS A 62 11.18 17.68 12.50
C LYS A 62 11.91 16.85 11.45
N GLY A 63 11.19 15.99 10.72
CA GLY A 63 11.76 15.07 9.73
C GLY A 63 12.35 13.79 10.36
N SER A 64 12.15 13.56 11.66
CA SER A 64 12.66 12.38 12.36
C SER A 64 11.86 11.15 11.98
N PRO A 65 12.50 10.03 11.61
CA PRO A 65 11.77 8.83 11.23
C PRO A 65 11.07 8.17 12.42
N ILE A 66 9.84 7.70 12.20
CA ILE A 66 9.08 6.92 13.18
C ILE A 66 9.31 5.43 12.91
N SER A 67 9.78 4.71 13.92
CA SER A 67 10.06 3.28 13.83
C SER A 67 8.79 2.45 13.76
N TYR A 68 8.83 1.45 12.87
CA TYR A 68 7.86 0.37 12.84
C TYR A 68 7.99 -0.54 14.07
N LYS A 69 6.86 -0.94 14.64
CA LYS A 69 6.75 -1.83 15.82
C LYS A 69 5.73 -2.95 15.62
N GLY A 70 5.11 -3.03 14.45
CA GLY A 70 4.12 -4.05 14.13
C GLY A 70 4.73 -5.44 13.82
N PRO A 71 3.88 -6.42 13.48
CA PRO A 71 4.31 -7.77 13.15
C PRO A 71 5.13 -7.80 11.85
N SER A 72 6.10 -8.71 11.76
CA SER A 72 6.83 -8.95 10.51
C SER A 72 6.65 -10.41 10.11
N LEU A 73 6.00 -10.65 8.99
CA LEU A 73 5.72 -12.01 8.53
C LEU A 73 6.84 -12.50 7.60
N LYS A 74 7.48 -13.61 7.98
CA LYS A 74 8.39 -14.35 7.08
C LYS A 74 7.55 -15.16 6.11
N ARG A 75 7.91 -15.12 4.82
CA ARG A 75 7.16 -15.81 3.76
C ARG A 75 8.03 -16.80 3.00
N ARG A 76 7.40 -17.85 2.53
CA ARG A 76 7.94 -18.75 1.49
C ARG A 76 7.92 -18.06 0.13
N GLU A 77 8.43 -18.72 -0.89
CA GLU A 77 8.15 -18.30 -2.27
C GLU A 77 6.64 -18.36 -2.54
N PRO A 78 6.08 -17.32 -3.18
CA PRO A 78 4.65 -17.30 -3.49
C PRO A 78 4.33 -18.36 -4.54
N ASP A 79 3.23 -19.06 -4.36
CA ASP A 79 2.60 -19.85 -5.43
C ASP A 79 1.35 -19.14 -5.97
N ILE A 80 0.73 -19.73 -7.00
CA ILE A 80 -0.40 -19.11 -7.69
C ILE A 80 -1.61 -18.82 -6.79
N THR A 81 -1.77 -19.54 -5.67
CA THR A 81 -2.87 -19.36 -4.72
C THR A 81 -2.65 -18.16 -3.80
N ASP A 82 -1.44 -17.62 -3.74
CA ASP A 82 -1.11 -16.41 -2.97
C ASP A 82 -1.48 -15.11 -3.71
N PHE A 83 -1.85 -15.20 -4.99
CA PHE A 83 -2.20 -14.04 -5.83
C PHE A 83 -3.71 -13.77 -5.83
N LEU A 84 -4.06 -12.49 -5.83
CA LEU A 84 -5.43 -12.00 -5.99
C LEU A 84 -5.74 -11.72 -7.46
N GLU A 85 -6.92 -12.09 -7.92
CA GLU A 85 -7.41 -11.64 -9.23
C GLU A 85 -7.82 -10.16 -9.15
N VAL A 86 -7.37 -9.38 -10.14
CA VAL A 86 -7.59 -7.94 -10.21
C VAL A 86 -8.21 -7.59 -11.54
N ASP A 87 -9.43 -7.06 -11.49
CA ASP A 87 -10.16 -6.58 -12.65
C ASP A 87 -9.78 -5.10 -12.95
N PRO A 88 -9.54 -4.72 -14.21
CA PRO A 88 -9.28 -3.33 -14.59
C PRO A 88 -10.34 -2.31 -14.16
N ASP A 89 -11.60 -2.74 -14.09
CA ASP A 89 -12.74 -1.89 -13.81
C ASP A 89 -12.95 -1.68 -12.31
N GLN A 90 -12.33 -2.50 -11.46
CA GLN A 90 -12.51 -2.45 -10.01
C GLN A 90 -11.19 -2.16 -9.28
N PRO A 91 -11.09 -1.02 -8.57
CA PRO A 91 -9.93 -0.77 -7.73
C PRO A 91 -9.94 -1.70 -6.51
N LEU A 92 -8.75 -2.18 -6.12
CA LEU A 92 -8.56 -2.78 -4.81
C LEU A 92 -8.41 -1.67 -3.76
N ILE A 93 -9.13 -1.80 -2.65
CA ILE A 93 -9.15 -0.82 -1.58
C ILE A 93 -8.95 -1.55 -0.26
N ASN A 94 -8.07 -1.03 0.59
CA ASN A 94 -7.98 -1.47 1.98
C ASN A 94 -7.93 -0.28 2.94
N ASN A 95 -8.65 -0.39 4.05
CA ASN A 95 -8.62 0.56 5.15
C ASN A 95 -7.89 -0.08 6.32
N PHE A 96 -6.87 0.60 6.84
CA PHE A 96 -6.03 0.05 7.91
C PHE A 96 -5.68 1.13 8.94
N ASP A 97 -5.48 0.68 10.18
CA ASP A 97 -5.05 1.52 11.29
C ASP A 97 -3.51 1.46 11.43
N LEU A 98 -2.87 2.63 11.42
CA LEU A 98 -1.43 2.79 11.62
C LEU A 98 -1.01 2.69 13.09
N ALA A 99 -1.89 3.06 14.03
CA ALA A 99 -1.54 3.22 15.45
C ALA A 99 -0.98 1.96 16.11
N PRO A 100 -1.45 0.74 15.81
CA PRO A 100 -0.88 -0.48 16.37
C PRO A 100 0.54 -0.77 15.88
N SER A 101 0.93 -0.23 14.74
CA SER A 101 2.16 -0.57 14.02
C SER A 101 3.24 0.50 14.11
N TYR A 102 2.87 1.75 14.40
CA TYR A 102 3.78 2.89 14.45
C TYR A 102 3.58 3.68 15.74
N ALA A 103 4.68 4.13 16.34
CA ALA A 103 4.67 4.91 17.58
C ALA A 103 4.25 6.37 17.33
N LEU A 104 2.99 6.55 16.95
CA LEU A 104 2.36 7.84 16.71
C LEU A 104 1.95 8.48 18.05
N GLU A 105 2.06 9.79 18.15
CA GLU A 105 1.81 10.54 19.38
C GLU A 105 0.75 11.63 19.17
N ARG A 106 -0.01 11.88 20.23
CA ARG A 106 -0.98 12.97 20.29
C ARG A 106 -0.29 14.34 20.14
N GLY A 107 -0.91 15.24 19.39
CA GLY A 107 -0.45 16.61 19.20
C GLY A 107 0.66 16.78 18.18
N LYS A 108 1.02 15.73 17.43
CA LYS A 108 2.08 15.76 16.42
C LYS A 108 1.54 15.68 14.99
N ASN A 109 2.38 16.10 14.05
CA ASN A 109 2.12 15.97 12.61
C ASN A 109 3.05 14.95 11.99
N TYR A 110 2.54 14.22 11.00
CA TYR A 110 3.30 13.18 10.33
C TYR A 110 3.13 13.24 8.82
N SER A 111 4.25 13.09 8.12
CA SER A 111 4.29 12.82 6.68
C SER A 111 4.48 11.31 6.46
N ILE A 112 3.73 10.75 5.51
CA ILE A 112 3.67 9.31 5.26
C ILE A 112 3.84 9.04 3.77
N THR A 113 4.81 8.20 3.43
CA THR A 113 5.06 7.72 2.06
C THR A 113 5.34 6.23 2.07
N MET A 114 4.93 5.49 1.03
CA MET A 114 5.20 4.05 0.92
C MET A 114 6.69 3.76 0.66
N LYS A 115 7.25 2.75 1.35
CA LYS A 115 8.66 2.30 1.21
C LYS A 115 8.89 1.47 -0.05
N TYR A 116 8.05 0.45 -0.22
CA TYR A 116 8.16 -0.50 -1.33
C TYR A 116 7.13 -0.13 -2.39
N SER A 117 7.58 -0.03 -3.63
CA SER A 117 6.71 0.30 -4.75
C SER A 117 6.65 -0.79 -5.80
N LEU A 118 7.38 -1.90 -5.69
CA LEU A 118 7.36 -2.96 -6.70
C LEU A 118 6.36 -4.05 -6.31
N ILE A 119 5.38 -4.29 -7.17
CA ILE A 119 4.35 -5.30 -6.98
C ILE A 119 4.48 -6.36 -8.06
N ASN A 120 4.44 -7.62 -7.64
CA ASN A 120 4.49 -8.76 -8.54
C ASN A 120 3.11 -9.02 -9.15
N ILE A 121 3.05 -9.08 -10.48
CA ILE A 121 1.85 -9.31 -11.27
C ILE A 121 2.09 -10.47 -12.24
N ILE A 122 1.10 -11.33 -12.43
CA ILE A 122 1.05 -12.32 -13.50
C ILE A 122 -0.05 -11.92 -14.49
N ASP A 123 0.33 -11.76 -15.76
CA ASP A 123 -0.59 -11.38 -16.83
C ASP A 123 -1.42 -12.56 -17.36
N GLU A 124 -2.30 -12.29 -18.31
CA GLU A 124 -3.19 -13.28 -18.94
C GLU A 124 -2.45 -14.38 -19.71
N ASN A 125 -1.18 -14.14 -20.04
CA ASN A 125 -0.30 -15.09 -20.74
C ASN A 125 0.61 -15.85 -19.74
N ASN A 126 0.33 -15.79 -18.44
CA ASN A 126 1.13 -16.35 -17.35
C ASN A 126 2.57 -15.80 -17.28
N ARG A 127 2.79 -14.56 -17.73
CA ARG A 127 4.10 -13.90 -17.60
C ARG A 127 4.11 -13.04 -16.36
N GLN A 128 5.22 -13.13 -15.64
CA GLN A 128 5.42 -12.39 -14.41
C GLN A 128 6.07 -11.02 -14.68
N HIS A 129 5.57 -9.99 -14.00
CA HIS A 129 5.99 -8.60 -14.13
C HIS A 129 6.19 -8.01 -12.73
N PHE A 130 7.22 -7.17 -12.56
CA PHE A 130 7.36 -6.33 -11.38
C PHE A 130 7.00 -4.89 -11.75
N VAL A 131 5.84 -4.43 -11.30
CA VAL A 131 5.27 -3.14 -11.70
C VAL A 131 5.39 -2.15 -10.55
N SER A 132 5.82 -0.92 -10.86
CA SER A 132 5.90 0.13 -9.85
C SER A 132 4.53 0.69 -9.48
N CYS A 133 4.37 1.02 -8.20
CA CYS A 133 3.18 1.51 -7.54
C CYS A 133 3.65 2.57 -6.55
N HIS A 134 3.67 3.82 -6.99
CA HIS A 134 4.02 4.96 -6.15
C HIS A 134 2.75 5.59 -5.60
N THR A 135 2.80 6.03 -4.34
CA THR A 135 1.70 6.76 -3.70
C THR A 135 2.04 8.24 -3.63
N ASN A 136 1.03 9.07 -3.40
CA ASN A 136 1.24 10.40 -2.85
C ASN A 136 1.88 10.32 -1.45
N GLN A 137 2.48 11.44 -1.04
CA GLN A 137 2.76 11.70 0.37
C GLN A 137 1.45 12.13 1.05
N LEU A 138 1.17 11.56 2.22
CA LEU A 138 0.00 11.87 3.04
C LEU A 138 0.46 12.63 4.28
N GLU A 139 -0.25 13.70 4.63
CA GLU A 139 -0.01 14.49 5.84
C GLU A 139 -1.14 14.25 6.84
N LEU A 140 -0.78 13.93 8.09
CA LEU A 140 -1.73 13.68 9.17
C LEU A 140 -1.40 14.54 10.39
N ASN A 141 -2.41 15.18 10.96
CA ASN A 141 -2.39 15.73 12.32
C ASN A 141 -3.04 14.73 13.27
N ILE A 142 -2.44 14.48 14.42
CA ILE A 142 -2.97 13.56 15.42
C ILE A 142 -3.41 14.36 16.65
N ARG A 143 -4.69 14.25 17.02
CA ARG A 143 -5.32 14.96 18.14
C ARG A 143 -5.57 14.09 19.35
#